data_AF-A0A1L7XUH8-F1
#
_entry.id   AF-A0A1L7XUH8-F1
#
_cell.length_a   1.000
_cell.length_b   1.000
_cell.length_c   1.000
_cell.angle_alpha   90.00
_cell.angle_beta   90.00
_cell.angle_gamma   90.00
#
_symmetry.space_group_name_H-M   'P 1'
#
loop_
_entity.id
_entity.type
_entity.pdbx_description
1 polymer ?
#
loop_
_entity_poly.entity_id
_entity_poly.type
_entity_poly.pdbx_seq_one_letter_code
_entity_poly.pdbx_strand_id
1 'polypeptide(L)'
;MPPDSNYSEKRHSTEYTGIYVISSYSPTIKALSIARKTDIIPLHSQEHHFAIPAMRKTVHMSDLGVDNEISTIRRSIKDLEEDSILVNQGKEPVMGSLEACAIAHFACHGISDAQNPSNSALLLGTESASKAERLTIADLANESLYKAQIAYLSACSTAQSPDLDLANEMIHIASTFQLMGFSHVIGTL
;
A
#
# COMPACT_ATOMS: atom_id res chain seq x y z
N MET A 1 9.16 58.90 -28.77
CA MET A 1 8.69 58.42 -27.46
C MET A 1 8.16 57.02 -27.62
N PRO A 2 8.92 55.97 -27.26
CA PRO A 2 8.34 54.66 -26.98
C PRO A 2 7.83 54.63 -25.52
N PRO A 3 6.84 53.77 -25.20
CA PRO A 3 6.31 53.63 -23.84
C PRO A 3 7.21 52.72 -22.99
N ASP A 4 7.44 53.13 -21.75
CA ASP A 4 8.13 52.36 -20.72
C ASP A 4 7.32 51.12 -20.32
N SER A 5 7.77 49.93 -20.73
CA SER A 5 7.24 48.66 -20.23
C SER A 5 7.97 48.24 -18.95
N ASN A 6 7.61 48.86 -17.83
CA ASN A 6 7.95 48.33 -16.50
C ASN A 6 7.05 47.12 -16.19
N TYR A 7 7.39 45.96 -16.75
CA TYR A 7 6.91 44.68 -16.24
C TYR A 7 7.67 44.41 -14.94
N SER A 8 7.00 44.63 -13.80
CA SER A 8 7.52 44.19 -12.52
C SER A 8 7.56 42.66 -12.49
N GLU A 9 8.75 42.10 -12.30
CA GLU A 9 8.93 40.69 -11.97
C GLU A 9 8.22 40.40 -10.65
N LYS A 10 7.03 39.79 -10.73
CA LYS A 10 6.40 39.16 -9.58
C LYS A 10 7.30 38.01 -9.14
N ARG A 11 7.93 38.15 -7.97
CA ARG A 11 8.59 37.05 -7.27
C ARG A 11 7.55 35.96 -7.02
N HIS A 12 7.65 34.85 -7.76
CA HIS A 12 6.88 33.65 -7.48
C HIS A 12 7.39 33.05 -6.16
N SER A 13 6.52 32.99 -5.15
CA SER A 13 6.79 32.25 -3.92
C SER A 13 6.92 30.77 -4.26
N THR A 14 8.09 30.18 -4.01
CA THR A 14 8.32 28.73 -4.12
C THR A 14 7.84 27.98 -2.88
N GLU A 15 7.39 28.70 -1.85
CA GLU A 15 6.82 28.11 -0.65
C GLU A 15 5.34 27.78 -0.87
N TYR A 16 4.99 26.51 -0.74
CA TYR A 16 3.62 26.03 -0.70
C TYR A 16 3.45 25.04 0.45
N THR A 17 2.24 24.93 1.00
CA THR A 17 1.94 24.13 2.21
C THR A 17 2.45 22.69 2.15
N GLY A 18 2.51 22.09 0.96
CA GLY A 18 3.01 20.74 0.74
C GLY A 18 4.50 20.52 1.04
N ILE A 19 5.28 21.58 1.29
CA ILE A 19 6.66 21.44 1.78
C ILE A 19 6.76 21.32 3.30
N TYR A 20 5.69 21.68 4.03
CA TYR A 20 5.64 21.64 5.49
C TYR A 20 4.65 20.62 6.05
N VAL A 21 3.70 20.17 5.22
CA VAL A 21 2.60 19.31 5.65
C VAL A 21 2.45 18.12 4.72
N ILE A 22 2.40 16.94 5.31
CA ILE A 22 1.99 15.71 4.64
C ILE A 22 0.48 15.57 4.85
N SER A 23 -0.30 15.63 3.77
CA SER A 23 -1.73 15.33 3.84
C SER A 23 -1.92 13.82 3.99
N SER A 24 -2.71 13.40 4.97
CA SER A 24 -3.05 12.00 5.22
C SER A 24 -4.54 11.85 5.42
N TYR A 25 -5.08 10.71 5.03
CA TYR A 25 -6.49 10.38 5.16
C TYR A 25 -6.68 9.19 6.14
N SER A 26 -7.75 9.21 6.95
CA SER A 26 -8.15 8.09 7.80
C SER A 26 -9.63 7.76 7.58
N PRO A 27 -9.99 6.50 7.28
CA PRO A 27 -11.34 6.09 6.89
C PRO A 27 -12.32 6.15 8.05
N THR A 28 -11.85 6.03 9.29
CA THR A 28 -12.68 6.15 10.49
C THR A 28 -11.96 6.88 11.61
N ILE A 29 -12.72 7.45 12.56
CA ILE A 29 -12.18 8.03 13.80
C ILE A 29 -11.50 6.95 14.64
N LYS A 30 -12.00 5.70 14.61
CA LYS A 30 -11.42 4.57 15.33
C LYS A 30 -10.03 4.22 14.78
N ALA A 31 -9.88 4.10 13.46
CA ALA A 31 -8.60 3.88 12.80
C ALA A 31 -7.61 5.00 13.13
N LEU A 32 -8.04 6.26 13.10
CA LEU A 32 -7.22 7.40 13.50
C LEU A 32 -6.79 7.34 14.98
N SER A 33 -7.69 6.91 15.86
CA SER A 33 -7.40 6.76 17.29
C SER A 33 -6.36 5.66 17.54
N ILE A 34 -6.47 4.53 16.83
CA ILE A 34 -5.50 3.43 16.88
C ILE A 34 -4.15 3.92 16.36
N ALA A 35 -4.10 4.52 15.17
CA ALA A 35 -2.87 5.02 14.55
C ALA A 35 -2.12 6.04 15.42
N ARG A 36 -2.83 6.83 16.25
CA ARG A 36 -2.20 7.77 17.20
C ARG A 36 -1.72 7.12 18.50
N LYS A 37 -2.25 5.96 18.86
CA LYS A 37 -1.88 5.22 20.07
C LYS A 37 -0.77 4.22 19.83
N THR A 38 -0.58 3.79 18.59
CA THR A 38 0.52 2.92 18.21
C THR A 38 1.82 3.71 18.30
N ASP A 39 2.69 3.33 19.22
CA ASP A 39 4.06 3.83 19.21
C ASP A 39 4.73 3.32 17.92
N ILE A 40 5.20 4.24 17.07
CA ILE A 40 6.06 3.87 15.95
C ILE A 40 7.36 3.37 16.55
N ILE A 41 7.58 2.07 16.50
CA ILE A 41 8.82 1.47 16.97
C ILE A 41 9.85 1.77 15.90
N PRO A 42 10.94 2.50 16.22
CA PRO A 42 11.95 2.81 15.22
C PRO A 42 12.43 1.53 14.53
N LEU A 43 12.46 1.55 13.20
CA LEU A 43 12.84 0.39 12.40
C LEU A 43 14.29 -0.07 12.63
N HIS A 44 15.08 0.75 13.33
CA HIS A 44 16.46 0.46 13.70
C HIS A 44 16.61 -0.16 15.12
N SER A 45 15.54 -0.24 15.92
CA SER A 45 15.65 -0.64 17.34
C SER A 45 15.33 -2.11 17.62
N GLN A 46 14.82 -2.87 16.65
CA GLN A 46 14.53 -4.31 16.75
C GLN A 46 14.70 -5.00 15.38
N GLU A 47 14.79 -6.34 15.38
CA GLU A 47 14.60 -7.13 14.15
C GLU A 47 13.15 -6.99 13.70
N HIS A 48 12.95 -6.50 12.48
CA HIS A 48 11.62 -6.32 11.88
C HIS A 48 11.47 -7.34 10.76
N HIS A 49 10.39 -8.13 10.79
CA HIS A 49 10.05 -9.01 9.69
C HIS A 49 9.38 -8.20 8.57
N PHE A 50 9.80 -8.47 7.35
CA PHE A 50 9.26 -7.85 6.14
C PHE A 50 8.44 -8.88 5.37
N ALA A 51 7.30 -8.46 4.83
CA ALA A 51 6.53 -9.21 3.88
C ALA A 51 6.49 -8.44 2.56
N ILE A 52 7.13 -8.94 1.52
CA ILE A 52 7.24 -8.27 0.21
C ILE A 52 6.67 -9.18 -0.89
N PRO A 53 5.32 -9.31 -1.01
CA PRO A 53 4.71 -10.00 -2.12
C PRO A 53 4.91 -9.23 -3.43
N ALA A 54 5.52 -9.87 -4.41
CA ALA A 54 5.82 -9.27 -5.70
C ALA A 54 5.41 -10.17 -6.86
N MET A 55 4.60 -9.64 -7.76
CA MET A 55 4.04 -10.39 -8.89
C MET A 55 4.69 -9.93 -10.19
N ARG A 56 5.70 -10.68 -10.65
CA ARG A 56 6.29 -10.50 -11.98
C ARG A 56 5.28 -10.83 -13.07
N LYS A 57 4.56 -11.94 -12.87
CA LYS A 57 3.55 -12.41 -13.80
C LYS A 57 2.31 -12.79 -13.04
N THR A 58 1.18 -12.23 -13.47
CA THR A 58 -0.15 -12.62 -12.99
C THR A 58 -0.93 -13.15 -14.19
N VAL A 59 -1.59 -14.29 -14.00
CA VAL A 59 -2.36 -14.94 -15.06
C VAL A 59 -3.39 -13.96 -15.64
N HIS A 60 -3.40 -13.82 -16.98
CA HIS A 60 -4.24 -12.90 -17.75
C HIS A 60 -4.02 -11.39 -17.53
N MET A 61 -2.93 -11.00 -16.86
CA MET A 61 -2.55 -9.60 -16.68
C MET A 61 -1.25 -9.27 -17.40
N SER A 62 -1.01 -7.98 -17.64
CA SER A 62 0.27 -7.51 -18.14
C SER A 62 1.38 -7.61 -17.08
N ASP A 63 2.62 -7.70 -17.53
CA ASP A 63 3.80 -7.61 -16.69
C ASP A 63 3.89 -6.21 -16.05
N LEU A 64 4.25 -6.15 -14.77
CA LEU A 64 4.40 -4.91 -13.99
C LEU A 64 5.85 -4.44 -13.88
N GLY A 65 6.84 -5.23 -14.31
CA GLY A 65 8.25 -4.87 -14.23
C GLY A 65 8.76 -4.72 -12.79
N VAL A 66 8.24 -5.52 -11.86
CA VAL A 66 8.51 -5.43 -10.41
C VAL A 66 9.97 -5.63 -10.02
N ASP A 67 10.82 -6.16 -10.91
CA ASP A 67 12.23 -6.40 -10.62
C ASP A 67 13.02 -5.14 -10.26
N ASN A 68 12.69 -4.00 -10.88
CA ASN A 68 13.33 -2.72 -10.52
C ASN A 68 12.97 -2.30 -9.09
N GLU A 69 11.70 -2.47 -8.72
CA GLU A 69 11.19 -2.17 -7.37
C GLU A 69 11.84 -3.08 -6.33
N ILE A 70 11.84 -4.41 -6.56
CA ILE A 70 12.51 -5.38 -5.69
C ILE A 70 14.00 -5.04 -5.53
N SER A 71 14.70 -4.71 -6.62
CA SER A 71 16.13 -4.39 -6.57
C SER A 71 16.42 -3.12 -5.75
N THR A 72 15.50 -2.15 -5.77
CA THR A 72 15.61 -0.92 -4.99
C THR A 72 15.37 -1.18 -3.52
N ILE A 73 14.38 -2.01 -3.18
CA ILE A 73 14.09 -2.41 -1.80
C ILE A 73 15.29 -3.16 -1.21
N ARG A 74 15.81 -4.17 -1.92
CA ARG A 74 17.01 -4.92 -1.49
C ARG A 74 18.23 -4.03 -1.23
N ARG A 75 18.41 -2.99 -2.03
CA ARG A 75 19.53 -2.04 -1.85
C ARG A 75 19.34 -1.12 -0.65
N SER A 76 18.09 -0.82 -0.31
CA SER A 76 17.74 0.17 0.71
C SER A 76 17.66 -0.45 2.10
N ILE A 77 17.42 -1.76 2.21
CA ILE A 77 17.28 -2.49 3.47
C ILE A 77 18.48 -3.43 3.62
N LYS A 78 19.40 -3.11 4.55
CA LYS A 78 20.67 -3.84 4.73
C LYS A 78 20.50 -5.30 5.16
N ASP A 79 19.50 -5.59 5.99
CA ASP A 79 19.30 -6.90 6.64
C ASP A 79 18.00 -7.57 6.17
N LEU A 80 17.66 -7.40 4.89
CA LEU A 80 16.47 -8.02 4.33
C LEU A 80 16.70 -9.52 4.11
N GLU A 81 15.94 -10.35 4.81
CA GLU A 81 15.96 -11.80 4.63
C GLU A 81 15.43 -12.17 3.23
N GLU A 82 16.01 -13.18 2.58
CA GLU A 82 15.56 -13.57 1.23
C GLU A 82 14.10 -14.07 1.24
N ASP A 83 13.70 -14.76 2.33
CA ASP A 83 12.34 -15.26 2.54
C ASP A 83 11.31 -14.13 2.76
N SER A 84 11.75 -12.89 2.99
CA SER A 84 10.87 -11.73 3.04
C SER A 84 10.29 -11.36 1.67
N ILE A 85 10.92 -11.79 0.56
CA ILE A 85 10.47 -11.46 -0.80
C ILE A 85 9.73 -12.65 -1.41
N LEU A 86 8.41 -12.52 -1.50
CA LEU A 86 7.51 -13.57 -1.99
C LEU A 86 7.19 -13.35 -3.46
N VAL A 87 8.10 -13.75 -4.35
CA VAL A 87 7.90 -13.62 -5.80
C VAL A 87 6.95 -14.68 -6.33
N ASN A 88 5.88 -14.25 -7.03
CA ASN A 88 4.88 -15.11 -7.66
C ASN A 88 4.39 -16.23 -6.71
N GLN A 89 4.11 -15.85 -5.46
CA GLN A 89 3.57 -16.76 -4.45
C GLN A 89 2.05 -16.66 -4.39
N GLY A 90 1.43 -17.75 -3.95
CA GLY A 90 -0.02 -17.82 -3.70
C GLY A 90 -0.44 -17.10 -2.42
N LYS A 91 -1.73 -17.15 -2.12
CA LYS A 91 -2.33 -16.48 -0.98
C LYS A 91 -1.81 -17.00 0.37
N GLU A 92 -1.65 -18.31 0.52
CA GLU A 92 -1.28 -18.93 1.80
C GLU A 92 0.12 -18.49 2.29
N PRO A 93 1.21 -18.59 1.50
CA PRO A 93 2.53 -18.08 1.91
C PRO A 93 2.52 -16.58 2.24
N VAL A 94 1.77 -15.80 1.47
CA VAL A 94 1.64 -14.36 1.69
C VAL A 94 0.95 -14.08 3.02
N MET A 95 -0.18 -14.73 3.33
CA MET A 95 -0.85 -14.58 4.62
C MET A 95 0.05 -14.97 5.79
N GLY A 96 0.76 -16.10 5.69
CA GLY A 96 1.71 -16.53 6.73
C GLY A 96 2.83 -15.51 6.97
N SER A 97 3.33 -14.85 5.91
CA SER A 97 4.34 -13.79 6.06
C SER A 97 3.80 -12.53 6.76
N LEU A 98 2.50 -12.24 6.63
CA LEU A 98 1.89 -11.04 7.22
C LEU A 98 1.73 -11.15 8.74
N GLU A 99 1.50 -12.36 9.28
CA GLU A 99 1.22 -12.60 10.71
C GLU A 99 2.27 -12.01 11.65
N ALA A 100 3.53 -12.03 11.24
CA ALA A 100 4.66 -11.56 12.04
C ALA A 100 5.30 -10.26 11.51
N CYS A 101 4.85 -9.75 10.35
CA CYS A 101 5.51 -8.63 9.70
C CYS A 101 5.24 -7.29 10.42
N ALA A 102 6.27 -6.45 10.45
CA ALA A 102 6.12 -5.04 10.80
C ALA A 102 5.87 -4.18 9.57
N ILE A 103 6.43 -4.60 8.42
CA ILE A 103 6.34 -3.88 7.16
C ILE A 103 5.86 -4.83 6.07
N ALA A 104 4.80 -4.43 5.38
CA ALA A 104 4.32 -5.08 4.17
C ALA A 104 4.55 -4.18 2.95
N HIS A 105 5.09 -4.73 1.87
CA HIS A 105 5.23 -4.03 0.59
C HIS A 105 4.66 -4.91 -0.53
N PHE A 106 3.50 -4.54 -1.06
CA PHE A 106 2.87 -5.26 -2.16
C PHE A 106 3.24 -4.60 -3.48
N ALA A 107 3.80 -5.38 -4.40
CA ALA A 107 4.06 -5.01 -5.79
C ALA A 107 3.29 -5.96 -6.71
N CYS A 108 2.01 -5.68 -6.94
CA CYS A 108 1.12 -6.58 -7.67
C CYS A 108 -0.05 -5.85 -8.32
N HIS A 109 -0.93 -6.58 -9.02
CA HIS A 109 -2.17 -6.01 -9.54
C HIS A 109 -3.23 -5.94 -8.43
N GLY A 110 -3.92 -4.80 -8.36
CA GLY A 110 -5.13 -4.63 -7.55
C GLY A 110 -6.38 -4.65 -8.44
N ILE A 111 -7.48 -5.18 -7.91
CA ILE A 111 -8.80 -5.09 -8.53
C ILE A 111 -9.83 -4.60 -7.52
N SER A 112 -10.72 -3.71 -7.97
CA SER A 112 -11.83 -3.19 -7.17
C SER A 112 -13.16 -3.75 -7.70
N ASP A 113 -14.00 -4.24 -6.79
CA ASP A 113 -15.35 -4.72 -7.10
C ASP A 113 -16.38 -3.71 -6.54
N ALA A 114 -16.97 -2.93 -7.44
CA ALA A 114 -17.93 -1.89 -7.08
C ALA A 114 -19.25 -2.42 -6.50
N GLN A 115 -19.66 -3.62 -6.91
CA GLN A 115 -20.93 -4.20 -6.48
C GLN A 115 -20.76 -4.89 -5.12
N ASN A 116 -19.57 -5.41 -4.85
CA ASN A 116 -19.23 -6.03 -3.58
C ASN A 116 -17.79 -5.67 -3.17
N PRO A 117 -17.59 -4.54 -2.44
CA PRO A 117 -16.26 -4.07 -2.07
C PRO A 117 -15.40 -5.11 -1.35
N SER A 118 -16.00 -6.00 -0.55
CA SER A 118 -15.30 -7.09 0.15
C SER A 118 -14.62 -8.09 -0.79
N ASN A 119 -15.03 -8.16 -2.06
CA ASN A 119 -14.38 -8.95 -3.09
C ASN A 119 -13.18 -8.24 -3.75
N SER A 120 -12.99 -6.94 -3.53
CA SER A 120 -11.79 -6.24 -4.01
C SER A 120 -10.54 -6.96 -3.50
N ALA A 121 -9.50 -7.07 -4.33
CA ALA A 121 -8.43 -8.00 -4.06
C ALA A 121 -7.08 -7.57 -4.63
N LEU A 122 -6.01 -8.03 -3.98
CA LEU A 122 -4.68 -8.10 -4.56
C LEU A 122 -4.54 -9.44 -5.28
N LEU A 123 -4.06 -9.41 -6.52
CA LEU A 123 -3.90 -10.60 -7.34
C LEU A 123 -2.55 -11.25 -7.06
N LEU A 124 -2.58 -12.54 -6.75
CA LEU A 124 -1.44 -13.36 -6.37
C LEU A 124 -1.42 -14.65 -7.22
N GLY A 125 -0.43 -15.51 -6.98
CA GLY A 125 -0.39 -16.87 -7.54
C GLY A 125 0.94 -17.24 -8.16
N THR A 126 1.09 -18.53 -8.41
CA THR A 126 2.28 -19.09 -9.05
C THR A 126 2.18 -19.01 -10.58
N GLU A 127 3.32 -19.03 -11.27
CA GLU A 127 3.34 -19.02 -12.73
C GLU A 127 2.66 -20.25 -13.36
N SER A 128 2.62 -21.37 -12.63
CA SER A 128 1.95 -22.60 -13.04
C SER A 128 0.43 -22.59 -12.84
N ALA A 129 -0.12 -21.59 -12.14
CA ALA A 129 -1.54 -21.55 -11.85
C ALA A 129 -2.36 -21.31 -13.13
N SER A 130 -3.51 -21.97 -13.24
CA SER A 130 -4.46 -21.74 -14.34
C SER A 130 -5.26 -20.45 -14.19
N LYS A 131 -5.23 -19.86 -12.99
CA LYS A 131 -5.93 -18.62 -12.64
C LYS A 131 -5.17 -17.92 -11.51
N ALA A 132 -5.21 -16.59 -11.51
CA ALA A 132 -4.71 -15.79 -10.39
C ALA A 132 -5.53 -16.04 -9.12
N GLU A 133 -4.82 -16.18 -8.00
CA GLU A 133 -5.42 -16.18 -6.67
C GLU A 133 -5.79 -14.75 -6.27
N ARG A 134 -6.81 -14.63 -5.43
CA ARG A 134 -7.30 -13.34 -4.93
C ARG A 134 -7.11 -13.30 -3.43
N LEU A 135 -6.28 -12.37 -2.96
CA LEU A 135 -6.23 -11.97 -1.57
C LEU A 135 -7.25 -10.84 -1.38
N THR A 136 -8.47 -11.22 -0.99
CA THR A 136 -9.62 -10.31 -0.93
C THR A 136 -9.63 -9.50 0.36
N ILE A 137 -10.38 -8.40 0.37
CA ILE A 137 -10.67 -7.65 1.60
C ILE A 137 -11.30 -8.56 2.66
N ALA A 138 -12.20 -9.46 2.27
CA ALA A 138 -12.81 -10.42 3.20
C ALA A 138 -11.78 -11.37 3.85
N ASP A 139 -10.73 -11.73 3.13
CA ASP A 139 -9.64 -12.55 3.67
C ASP A 139 -8.80 -11.78 4.68
N LEU A 140 -8.48 -10.53 4.36
CA LEU A 140 -7.65 -9.65 5.17
C LEU A 140 -8.37 -9.15 6.43
N ALA A 141 -9.68 -8.90 6.36
CA ALA A 141 -10.46 -8.28 7.43
C ALA A 141 -10.62 -9.16 8.69
N ASN A 142 -10.33 -10.46 8.60
CA ASN A 142 -10.36 -11.37 9.75
C ASN A 142 -9.05 -11.42 10.53
N GLU A 143 -7.99 -10.79 10.01
CA GLU A 143 -6.67 -10.77 10.64
C GLU A 143 -6.48 -9.57 11.56
N SER A 144 -5.77 -9.78 12.66
CA SER A 144 -5.36 -8.73 13.59
C SER A 144 -3.88 -8.86 13.90
N LEU A 145 -3.08 -7.98 13.30
CA LEU A 145 -1.63 -7.97 13.32
C LEU A 145 -1.14 -6.94 14.35
N TYR A 146 -0.60 -7.45 15.45
CA TYR A 146 -0.16 -6.64 16.58
C TYR A 146 1.24 -6.00 16.38
N LYS A 147 2.02 -6.49 15.40
CA LYS A 147 3.33 -5.94 15.04
C LYS A 147 3.30 -5.03 13.81
N ALA A 148 2.17 -4.95 13.11
CA ALA A 148 2.03 -4.23 11.86
C ALA A 148 2.22 -2.71 12.05
N GLN A 149 3.12 -2.11 11.27
CA GLN A 149 3.41 -0.67 11.33
C GLN A 149 3.12 0.02 10.01
N ILE A 150 3.68 -0.48 8.90
CA ILE A 150 3.62 0.16 7.58
C ILE A 150 3.17 -0.84 6.51
N ALA A 151 2.17 -0.48 5.71
CA ALA A 151 1.85 -1.16 4.46
C ALA A 151 2.03 -0.22 3.27
N TYR A 152 2.84 -0.63 2.30
CA TYR A 152 3.00 0.04 1.01
C TYR A 152 2.33 -0.79 -0.07
N LEU A 153 1.33 -0.23 -0.75
CA LEU A 153 0.52 -0.91 -1.74
C LEU A 153 0.84 -0.33 -3.13
N SER A 154 1.90 -0.85 -3.73
CA SER A 154 2.29 -0.61 -5.14
C SER A 154 1.39 -1.44 -6.06
N ALA A 155 0.10 -1.13 -6.04
CA ALA A 155 -0.92 -1.85 -6.80
C ALA A 155 -2.05 -0.91 -7.22
N CYS A 156 -2.56 -1.11 -8.44
CA CYS A 156 -3.59 -0.26 -9.04
C CYS A 156 -4.85 -0.15 -8.17
N SER A 157 -5.45 1.05 -8.13
CA SER A 157 -6.77 1.32 -7.53
C SER A 157 -6.92 0.89 -6.06
N THR A 158 -5.82 0.76 -5.32
CA THR A 158 -5.81 0.31 -3.92
C THR A 158 -6.50 1.26 -2.94
N ALA A 159 -6.64 2.54 -3.32
CA ALA A 159 -7.35 3.56 -2.56
C ALA A 159 -8.63 4.07 -3.29
N GLN A 160 -9.02 3.47 -4.41
CA GLN A 160 -10.16 3.92 -5.21
C GLN A 160 -11.50 3.47 -4.60
N SER A 161 -12.37 4.42 -4.23
CA SER A 161 -13.78 4.13 -3.92
C SER A 161 -14.57 3.96 -5.21
N PRO A 162 -15.27 2.83 -5.40
CA PRO A 162 -16.35 2.79 -6.37
C PRO A 162 -17.54 3.57 -5.79
N ASP A 163 -17.98 4.60 -6.52
CA ASP A 163 -19.13 5.47 -6.23
C ASP A 163 -19.03 6.51 -5.10
N LEU A 164 -19.41 7.74 -5.46
CA LEU A 164 -19.60 8.89 -4.57
C LEU A 164 -20.88 8.78 -3.73
N ASP A 165 -21.81 7.90 -4.11
CA ASP A 165 -23.10 7.70 -3.43
C ASP A 165 -23.02 6.72 -2.24
N LEU A 166 -21.91 5.99 -2.10
CA LEU A 166 -21.60 5.12 -0.96
C LEU A 166 -20.59 5.77 -0.01
N ALA A 167 -20.80 7.06 0.30
CA ALA A 167 -20.01 7.82 1.27
C ALA A 167 -19.98 7.23 2.71
N ASN A 168 -20.66 6.09 2.94
CA ASN A 168 -20.84 5.51 4.26
C ASN A 168 -20.01 4.25 4.56
N GLU A 169 -19.39 3.61 3.56
CA GLU A 169 -18.48 2.48 3.80
C GLU A 169 -17.27 2.55 2.86
N MET A 170 -16.24 3.25 3.33
CA MET A 170 -14.95 3.37 2.65
C MET A 170 -14.13 2.06 2.71
N ILE A 171 -14.71 0.96 2.24
CA ILE A 171 -14.10 -0.37 2.20
C ILE A 171 -13.25 -0.43 0.93
N HIS A 172 -11.97 -0.11 1.05
CA HIS A 172 -10.99 -0.15 -0.03
C HIS A 172 -9.79 -0.93 0.51
N ILE A 173 -8.95 -1.49 -0.38
CA ILE A 173 -7.86 -2.37 0.05
C ILE A 173 -6.99 -1.68 1.11
N ALA A 174 -6.65 -0.39 0.91
CA ALA A 174 -5.87 0.37 1.87
C ALA A 174 -6.50 0.49 3.27
N SER A 175 -7.83 0.68 3.37
CA SER A 175 -8.50 0.78 4.68
C SER A 175 -8.54 -0.56 5.40
N THR A 176 -8.55 -1.68 4.66
CA THR A 176 -8.45 -3.02 5.25
C THR A 176 -7.12 -3.26 5.92
N PHE A 177 -6.00 -2.81 5.34
CA PHE A 177 -4.69 -2.89 6.00
C PHE A 177 -4.65 -2.10 7.31
N GLN A 178 -5.34 -0.97 7.40
CA GLN A 178 -5.47 -0.25 8.68
C GLN A 178 -6.28 -1.02 9.71
N LEU A 179 -7.33 -1.74 9.29
CA LEU A 179 -8.11 -2.60 10.18
C LEU A 179 -7.31 -3.79 10.69
N MET A 180 -6.40 -4.32 9.86
CA MET A 180 -5.46 -5.37 10.27
C MET A 180 -4.43 -4.89 11.28
N GLY A 181 -4.22 -3.58 11.46
CA GLY A 181 -3.28 -3.02 12.44
C GLY A 181 -2.18 -2.13 11.86
N PHE A 182 -2.03 -2.04 10.53
CA PHE A 182 -1.05 -1.16 9.92
C PHE A 182 -1.41 0.32 10.17
N SER A 183 -0.63 0.97 11.02
CA SER A 183 -0.89 2.37 11.42
C SER A 183 -0.63 3.36 10.27
N HIS A 184 0.24 2.99 9.33
CA HIS A 184 0.52 3.76 8.12
C HIS A 184 0.28 2.90 6.88
N VAL A 185 -0.59 3.38 5.99
CA VAL A 185 -0.85 2.71 4.71
C VAL A 185 -0.68 3.71 3.58
N ILE A 186 0.17 3.36 2.62
CA ILE A 186 0.41 4.13 1.40
C ILE A 186 -0.19 3.32 0.25
N GLY A 187 -1.07 3.94 -0.53
CA GLY A 187 -1.70 3.30 -1.69
C GLY A 187 -1.95 4.31 -2.80
N THR A 188 -2.37 3.81 -3.96
CA THR A 188 -2.63 4.63 -5.15
C THR A 188 -4.14 4.77 -5.38
N LEU A 189 -4.58 5.99 -5.69
CA LEU A 189 -5.96 6.32 -6.08
C LEU A 189 -6.25 5.94 -7.53
#